data_AF-Q503L0-F1
#
_entry.id   AF-Q503L0-F1
#
_cell.length_a   1.000
_cell.length_b   1.000
_cell.length_c   1.000
_cell.angle_alpha   90.00
_cell.angle_beta   90.00
_cell.angle_gamma   90.00
#
_symmetry.space_group_name_H-M   'P 1'
#
loop_
_entity.id
_entity.type
_entity.pdbx_description
1 polymer ?
#
loop_
_entity_poly.entity_id
_entity_poly.type
_entity_poly.pdbx_seq_one_letter_code
_entity_poly.pdbx_strand_id
1 'polypeptide(L)'
;MASIVHLEIVGLLNKPNFQIAKSIAEGLKNKFPDSFDDPTIRPLLECDWQDYLSNKKTELRGEVWQYRGCIMSFANGQLLGDERKLSGWAEKEWKFTFHRPQALYMALAEEFYISNLRSTGHIFVYMDIENGGEAVGRLLFELFSDVCPKTCRNFKALCTGEAGLSKSNLELSYKGSVFHRVVPNGWIQGGDISPEKKGTGGESIYGPTFEDENFVISHNKRGILGMANQGAHSNGSQFYITLQPATWMDQKYVAFGQLAEGTDVLKRLEAVPTYNERPKQDCKIVACGIFEF
;
A
#
# COMPACT_ATOMS: atom_id res chain seq x y z
N MET A 1 -19.35 -37.66 -13.56
CA MET A 1 -19.71 -36.52 -12.71
C MET A 1 -19.10 -35.28 -13.34
N ALA A 2 -19.87 -34.20 -13.53
CA ALA A 2 -19.29 -32.95 -14.00
C ALA A 2 -18.23 -32.49 -12.98
N SER A 3 -17.08 -32.02 -13.43
CA SER A 3 -16.07 -31.47 -12.53
C SER A 3 -16.65 -30.22 -11.86
N ILE A 4 -16.58 -30.17 -10.53
CA ILE A 4 -16.94 -28.97 -9.76
C ILE A 4 -16.11 -27.79 -10.29
N VAL A 5 -16.77 -26.66 -10.52
CA VAL A 5 -16.12 -25.43 -10.97
C VAL A 5 -15.64 -24.63 -9.77
N HIS A 6 -14.34 -24.40 -9.72
CA HIS A 6 -13.70 -23.51 -8.78
C HIS A 6 -13.53 -22.12 -9.37
N LEU A 7 -14.03 -21.11 -8.67
CA LEU A 7 -13.81 -19.70 -9.03
C LEU A 7 -12.77 -19.08 -8.10
N GLU A 8 -11.79 -18.39 -8.69
CA GLU A 8 -10.82 -17.58 -7.96
C GLU A 8 -10.96 -16.11 -8.38
N ILE A 9 -11.15 -15.22 -7.41
CA ILE A 9 -11.24 -13.77 -7.60
C ILE A 9 -10.08 -13.11 -6.86
N VAL A 10 -9.17 -12.49 -7.60
CA VAL A 10 -8.02 -11.76 -7.03
C VAL A 10 -8.10 -10.30 -7.47
N GLY A 11 -7.93 -9.34 -6.57
CA GLY A 11 -8.02 -7.94 -7.01
C GLY A 11 -7.89 -6.89 -5.91
N LEU A 12 -7.89 -5.63 -6.34
CA LEU A 12 -7.86 -4.46 -5.48
C LEU A 12 -9.11 -4.41 -4.61
N LEU A 13 -8.90 -4.53 -3.30
CA LEU A 13 -9.98 -4.71 -2.36
C LEU A 13 -10.83 -3.45 -2.14
N ASN A 14 -10.28 -2.27 -2.46
CA ASN A 14 -10.95 -0.97 -2.43
C ASN A 14 -11.73 -0.62 -3.71
N LYS A 15 -11.88 -1.55 -4.67
CA LYS A 15 -12.57 -1.29 -5.94
C LYS A 15 -13.96 -1.93 -6.00
N PRO A 16 -14.98 -1.23 -6.52
CA PRO A 16 -16.32 -1.79 -6.69
C PRO A 16 -16.31 -3.01 -7.63
N ASN A 17 -15.43 -3.04 -8.63
CA ASN A 17 -15.22 -4.19 -9.52
C ASN A 17 -14.92 -5.50 -8.76
N PHE A 18 -14.17 -5.41 -7.66
CA PHE A 18 -13.88 -6.56 -6.81
C PHE A 18 -15.13 -7.07 -6.12
N GLN A 19 -15.98 -6.17 -5.62
CA GLN A 19 -17.27 -6.54 -5.00
C GLN A 19 -18.25 -7.13 -6.02
N ILE A 20 -18.25 -6.61 -7.25
CA ILE A 20 -19.05 -7.18 -8.36
C ILE A 20 -18.59 -8.62 -8.62
N ALA A 21 -17.29 -8.83 -8.84
CA ALA A 21 -16.75 -10.15 -9.16
C ALA A 21 -16.97 -11.16 -8.01
N LYS A 22 -16.72 -10.73 -6.77
CA LYS A 22 -17.00 -11.51 -5.56
C LYS A 22 -18.49 -11.91 -5.48
N SER A 23 -19.40 -10.95 -5.67
CA SER A 23 -20.85 -11.21 -5.59
C SER A 23 -21.32 -12.17 -6.68
N ILE A 24 -20.73 -12.12 -7.88
CA ILE A 24 -21.02 -13.08 -8.96
C ILE A 24 -20.57 -14.48 -8.55
N ALA A 25 -19.34 -14.62 -8.04
CA ALA A 25 -18.80 -15.92 -7.64
C ALA A 25 -19.59 -16.56 -6.50
N GLU A 26 -19.88 -15.81 -5.43
CA GLU A 26 -20.72 -16.25 -4.31
C GLU A 26 -22.16 -16.55 -4.77
N GLY A 27 -22.70 -15.73 -5.66
CA GLY A 27 -24.03 -15.93 -6.23
C GLY A 27 -24.15 -17.21 -7.06
N LEU A 28 -23.13 -17.56 -7.84
CA LEU A 28 -23.06 -18.82 -8.58
C LEU A 28 -23.02 -20.03 -7.65
N LYS A 29 -22.18 -19.99 -6.60
CA LYS A 29 -22.14 -21.05 -5.58
C LYS A 29 -23.49 -21.23 -4.90
N ASN A 30 -24.15 -20.15 -4.51
CA ASN A 30 -25.46 -20.21 -3.86
C ASN A 30 -26.56 -20.76 -4.78
N LYS A 31 -26.54 -20.41 -6.07
CA LYS A 31 -27.57 -20.86 -7.03
C LYS A 31 -27.34 -22.29 -7.52
N PHE A 32 -26.08 -22.71 -7.63
CA PHE A 32 -25.69 -24.01 -8.17
C PHE A 32 -24.72 -24.74 -7.21
N PRO A 33 -25.18 -25.10 -6.01
CA PRO A 33 -24.31 -25.57 -4.93
C PRO A 33 -23.58 -26.88 -5.23
N ASP A 34 -24.12 -27.72 -6.13
CA ASP A 34 -23.51 -29.00 -6.55
C ASP A 34 -22.51 -28.83 -7.70
N SER A 35 -22.54 -27.68 -8.38
CA SER A 35 -21.71 -27.40 -9.55
C SER A 35 -20.49 -26.55 -9.23
N PHE A 36 -20.53 -25.80 -8.13
CA PHE A 36 -19.46 -24.92 -7.67
C PHE A 36 -19.03 -25.31 -6.27
N ASP A 37 -17.75 -25.14 -5.96
CA ASP A 37 -17.27 -25.10 -4.58
C ASP A 37 -17.24 -23.65 -4.06
N ASP A 38 -16.75 -23.46 -2.83
CA ASP A 38 -16.60 -22.12 -2.29
C ASP A 38 -15.52 -21.36 -3.06
N PRO A 39 -15.82 -20.14 -3.55
CA PRO A 39 -14.87 -19.39 -4.35
C PRO A 39 -13.68 -18.93 -3.51
N THR A 40 -12.49 -18.97 -4.10
CA THR A 40 -11.31 -18.34 -3.50
C THR A 40 -11.38 -16.83 -3.72
N ILE A 41 -11.54 -16.06 -2.65
CA ILE A 41 -11.57 -14.59 -2.68
C ILE A 41 -10.27 -14.05 -2.09
N ARG A 42 -9.43 -13.44 -2.93
CA ARG A 42 -8.11 -12.90 -2.55
C ARG A 42 -8.06 -11.38 -2.72
N PRO A 43 -8.44 -10.62 -1.68
CA PRO A 43 -8.30 -9.17 -1.68
C PRO A 43 -6.83 -8.78 -1.57
N LEU A 44 -6.40 -7.76 -2.34
CA LEU A 44 -5.03 -7.24 -2.34
C LEU A 44 -5.03 -5.72 -2.19
N LEU A 45 -4.03 -5.21 -1.46
CA LEU A 45 -3.69 -3.79 -1.42
C LEU A 45 -2.98 -3.38 -2.71
N GLU A 46 -2.77 -2.08 -2.90
CA GLU A 46 -2.32 -1.55 -4.19
C GLU A 46 -0.94 -2.04 -4.61
N CYS A 47 0.03 -2.11 -3.69
CA CYS A 47 1.36 -2.65 -3.98
C CYS A 47 1.30 -4.15 -4.29
N ASP A 48 0.57 -4.92 -3.47
CA ASP A 48 0.46 -6.38 -3.66
C ASP A 48 -0.26 -6.72 -4.98
N TRP A 49 -1.24 -5.92 -5.39
CA TRP A 49 -1.89 -6.08 -6.70
C TRP A 49 -0.91 -5.82 -7.86
N GLN A 50 -0.04 -4.82 -7.74
CA GLN A 50 0.95 -4.53 -8.78
C GLN A 50 1.95 -5.68 -8.94
N ASP A 51 2.44 -6.22 -7.83
CA ASP A 51 3.35 -7.38 -7.84
C ASP A 51 2.63 -8.63 -8.36
N TYR A 52 1.41 -8.90 -7.89
CA TYR A 52 0.58 -10.01 -8.37
C TYR A 52 0.35 -9.92 -9.88
N LEU A 53 -0.07 -8.76 -10.37
CA LEU A 53 -0.36 -8.55 -11.78
C LEU A 53 0.90 -8.70 -12.64
N SER A 54 2.04 -8.17 -12.21
CA SER A 54 3.32 -8.32 -12.91
C SER A 54 3.71 -9.80 -13.05
N ASN A 55 3.59 -10.55 -11.96
CA ASN A 55 3.88 -11.99 -11.96
C ASN A 55 2.91 -12.77 -12.85
N LYS A 56 1.60 -12.49 -12.77
CA LYS A 56 0.60 -13.16 -13.62
C LYS A 56 0.75 -12.85 -15.11
N LYS A 57 1.19 -11.65 -15.47
CA LYS A 57 1.54 -11.32 -16.86
C LYS A 57 2.69 -12.20 -17.37
N THR A 58 3.71 -12.39 -16.56
CA THR A 58 4.85 -13.26 -16.90
C THR A 58 4.45 -14.74 -17.02
N GLU A 59 3.59 -15.21 -16.11
CA GLU A 59 3.08 -16.59 -16.07
C GLU A 59 2.18 -16.90 -17.28
N LEU A 60 1.15 -16.10 -17.51
CA LEU A 60 0.10 -16.38 -18.51
C LEU A 60 0.49 -15.97 -19.93
N ARG A 61 1.38 -14.98 -20.08
CA ARG A 61 1.88 -14.48 -21.38
C ARG A 61 0.73 -14.02 -22.32
N GLY A 62 1.04 -13.81 -23.59
CA GLY A 62 0.06 -13.47 -24.63
C GLY A 62 -0.67 -12.14 -24.39
N GLU A 63 -1.98 -12.12 -24.63
CA GLU A 63 -2.82 -10.91 -24.51
C GLU A 63 -2.83 -10.35 -23.08
N VAL A 64 -2.53 -11.17 -22.07
CA VAL A 64 -2.50 -10.74 -20.66
C VAL A 64 -1.45 -9.66 -20.41
N TRP A 65 -0.41 -9.54 -21.23
CA TRP A 65 0.57 -8.44 -21.14
C TRP A 65 -0.08 -7.05 -21.13
N GLN A 66 -1.17 -6.90 -21.88
CA GLN A 66 -1.92 -5.63 -21.99
C GLN A 66 -3.00 -5.48 -20.92
N TYR A 67 -3.15 -6.43 -20.00
CA TYR A 67 -4.16 -6.38 -18.95
C TYR A 67 -3.97 -5.16 -18.03
N ARG A 68 -5.05 -4.40 -17.81
CA ARG A 68 -5.08 -3.19 -16.96
C ARG A 68 -6.24 -3.17 -15.97
N GLY A 69 -6.98 -4.27 -15.83
CA GLY A 69 -8.06 -4.36 -14.85
C GLY A 69 -7.53 -4.25 -13.41
N CYS A 70 -8.42 -3.96 -12.47
CA CYS A 70 -8.13 -3.93 -11.03
C CYS A 70 -8.43 -5.26 -10.33
N ILE A 71 -8.95 -6.24 -11.05
CA ILE A 71 -9.24 -7.59 -10.57
C ILE A 71 -8.88 -8.59 -11.65
N MET A 72 -8.70 -9.86 -11.33
CA MET A 72 -8.62 -11.00 -12.25
C MET A 72 -9.49 -12.12 -11.69
N SER A 73 -10.29 -12.73 -12.56
CA SER A 73 -11.12 -13.88 -12.25
C SER A 73 -10.66 -15.11 -13.03
N PHE A 74 -10.71 -16.27 -12.37
CA PHE A 74 -10.34 -17.56 -12.95
C PHE A 74 -11.44 -18.58 -12.71
N ALA A 75 -11.63 -19.49 -13.67
CA ALA A 75 -12.43 -20.69 -13.52
C ALA A 75 -11.53 -21.91 -13.73
N ASN A 76 -11.42 -22.78 -12.72
CA ASN A 76 -10.55 -23.96 -12.76
C ASN A 76 -9.10 -23.63 -13.18
N GLY A 77 -8.57 -22.50 -12.70
CA GLY A 77 -7.23 -21.99 -13.05
C GLY A 77 -7.12 -21.32 -14.42
N GLN A 78 -8.16 -21.31 -15.24
CA GLN A 78 -8.16 -20.59 -16.52
C GLN A 78 -8.64 -19.15 -16.33
N LEU A 79 -7.88 -18.19 -16.85
CA LEU A 79 -8.23 -16.77 -16.77
C LEU A 79 -9.53 -16.49 -17.55
N LEU A 80 -10.54 -15.97 -16.85
CA LEU A 80 -11.75 -15.41 -17.47
C LEU A 80 -11.53 -13.94 -17.83
N GLY A 81 -10.93 -13.16 -16.92
CA GLY A 81 -10.63 -11.74 -17.11
C GLY A 81 -11.15 -10.86 -15.99
N ASP A 82 -11.64 -9.67 -16.33
CA ASP A 82 -12.22 -8.71 -15.38
C ASP A 82 -13.65 -9.11 -14.97
N GLU A 83 -14.32 -8.28 -14.17
CA GLU A 83 -15.66 -8.56 -13.66
C GLU A 83 -16.70 -8.61 -14.79
N ARG A 84 -16.47 -7.90 -15.90
CA ARG A 84 -17.33 -7.92 -17.08
C ARG A 84 -17.19 -9.23 -17.84
N LYS A 85 -15.96 -9.73 -18.00
CA LYS A 85 -15.71 -11.04 -18.61
C LYS A 85 -16.30 -12.18 -17.75
N LEU A 86 -16.15 -12.10 -16.43
CA LEU A 86 -16.78 -13.03 -15.50
C LEU A 86 -18.31 -13.00 -15.61
N SER A 87 -18.91 -11.81 -15.61
CA SER A 87 -20.36 -11.65 -15.77
C SER A 87 -20.86 -12.26 -17.09
N GLY A 88 -20.16 -11.98 -18.20
CA GLY A 88 -20.52 -12.55 -19.51
C GLY A 88 -20.37 -14.06 -19.57
N TRP A 89 -19.34 -14.62 -18.91
CA TRP A 89 -19.17 -16.07 -18.77
C TRP A 89 -20.30 -16.70 -17.94
N ALA A 90 -20.64 -16.10 -16.80
CA ALA A 90 -21.71 -16.59 -15.92
C ALA A 90 -23.08 -16.57 -16.61
N GLU A 91 -23.38 -15.53 -17.38
CA GLU A 91 -24.62 -15.44 -18.16
C GLU A 91 -24.65 -16.50 -19.26
N LYS A 92 -23.55 -16.65 -20.02
CA LYS A 92 -23.50 -17.56 -21.15
C LYS A 92 -23.62 -19.01 -20.72
N GLU A 93 -22.76 -19.45 -19.80
CA GLU A 93 -22.58 -20.85 -19.42
C GLU A 93 -23.59 -21.31 -18.34
N TRP A 94 -24.01 -20.40 -17.46
CA TRP A 94 -24.85 -20.75 -16.29
C TRP A 94 -26.22 -20.07 -16.27
N LYS A 95 -26.54 -19.24 -17.27
CA LYS A 95 -27.76 -18.41 -17.28
C LYS A 95 -27.92 -17.65 -15.97
N PHE A 96 -26.78 -17.15 -15.46
CA PHE A 96 -26.70 -16.42 -14.22
C PHE A 96 -26.38 -14.96 -14.51
N THR A 97 -27.29 -14.08 -14.10
CA THR A 97 -27.08 -12.64 -14.11
C THR A 97 -27.23 -12.14 -12.69
N PHE A 98 -26.35 -11.20 -12.33
CA PHE A 98 -26.35 -10.61 -11.00
C PHE A 98 -26.12 -9.11 -11.15
N HIS A 99 -27.19 -8.34 -10.97
CA HIS A 99 -27.15 -6.90 -11.10
C HIS A 99 -27.58 -6.24 -9.80
N ARG A 100 -26.78 -5.30 -9.35
CA ARG A 100 -27.10 -4.40 -8.23
C ARG A 100 -26.67 -2.98 -8.61
N PRO A 101 -27.27 -1.94 -8.00
CA PRO A 101 -26.89 -0.56 -8.30
C PRO A 101 -25.40 -0.30 -8.05
N GLN A 102 -24.76 0.49 -8.91
CA GLN A 102 -23.34 0.84 -8.77
C GLN A 102 -23.01 1.45 -7.42
N ALA A 103 -23.89 2.30 -6.89
CA ALA A 103 -23.74 2.93 -5.58
C ALA A 103 -23.61 1.90 -4.44
N LEU A 104 -24.31 0.75 -4.55
CA LEU A 104 -24.19 -0.31 -3.56
C LEU A 104 -22.81 -0.97 -3.62
N TYR A 105 -22.26 -1.22 -4.81
CA TYR A 105 -20.91 -1.79 -4.93
C TYR A 105 -19.82 -0.83 -4.45
N MET A 106 -20.02 0.48 -4.59
CA MET A 106 -19.12 1.48 -4.02
C MET A 106 -19.14 1.42 -2.50
N ALA A 107 -20.33 1.41 -1.88
CA ALA A 107 -20.46 1.29 -0.43
C ALA A 107 -19.88 -0.03 0.10
N LEU A 108 -20.14 -1.16 -0.58
CA LEU A 108 -19.57 -2.45 -0.22
C LEU A 108 -18.03 -2.46 -0.34
N ALA A 109 -17.47 -1.76 -1.33
CA ALA A 109 -16.02 -1.70 -1.50
C ALA A 109 -15.36 -0.89 -0.37
N GLU A 110 -15.98 0.22 0.02
CA GLU A 110 -15.53 1.05 1.14
C GLU A 110 -15.63 0.30 2.47
N GLU A 111 -16.79 -0.31 2.77
CA GLU A 111 -17.00 -1.11 3.98
C GLU A 111 -16.02 -2.29 4.06
N PHE A 112 -15.86 -3.01 2.95
CA PHE A 112 -14.93 -4.13 2.89
C PHE A 112 -13.48 -3.69 3.07
N TYR A 113 -13.10 -2.54 2.50
CA TYR A 113 -11.78 -1.95 2.70
C TYR A 113 -11.53 -1.59 4.15
N ILE A 114 -12.42 -0.81 4.75
CA ILE A 114 -12.31 -0.40 6.16
C ILE A 114 -12.29 -1.63 7.08
N SER A 115 -13.17 -2.61 6.84
CA SER A 115 -13.20 -3.84 7.63
C SER A 115 -11.90 -4.64 7.50
N ASN A 116 -11.32 -4.70 6.30
CA ASN A 116 -10.05 -5.40 6.08
C ASN A 116 -8.91 -4.71 6.83
N LEU A 117 -8.79 -3.38 6.72
CA LEU A 117 -7.80 -2.62 7.45
C LEU A 117 -7.97 -2.72 8.97
N ARG A 118 -9.20 -2.61 9.49
CA ARG A 118 -9.49 -2.80 10.93
C ARG A 118 -9.11 -4.19 11.42
N SER A 119 -9.26 -5.22 10.59
CA SER A 119 -9.00 -6.61 10.98
C SER A 119 -7.53 -6.91 11.24
N THR A 120 -6.59 -6.08 10.76
CA THR A 120 -5.16 -6.27 11.04
C THR A 120 -4.81 -5.89 12.48
N GLY A 121 -5.64 -5.09 13.16
CA GLY A 121 -5.35 -4.57 14.49
C GLY A 121 -4.22 -3.52 14.51
N HIS A 122 -3.74 -3.10 13.34
CA HIS A 122 -2.65 -2.15 13.19
C HIS A 122 -3.11 -0.69 13.19
N ILE A 123 -2.15 0.20 13.35
CA ILE A 123 -2.34 1.64 13.25
C ILE A 123 -2.09 2.07 11.81
N PHE A 124 -2.98 2.92 11.30
CA PHE A 124 -2.83 3.53 9.98
C PHE A 124 -2.54 5.02 10.12
N VAL A 125 -1.60 5.52 9.32
CA VAL A 125 -1.24 6.94 9.27
C VAL A 125 -1.22 7.43 7.84
N TYR A 126 -1.59 8.68 7.63
CA TYR A 126 -1.60 9.29 6.31
C TYR A 126 -0.60 10.43 6.18
N MET A 127 -0.22 10.71 4.94
CA MET A 127 0.54 11.90 4.54
C MET A 127 -0.06 12.47 3.25
N ASP A 128 -0.54 13.70 3.31
CA ASP A 128 -0.97 14.47 2.15
C ASP A 128 0.23 15.20 1.55
N ILE A 129 0.46 15.00 0.26
CA ILE A 129 1.66 15.40 -0.44
C ILE A 129 1.36 16.48 -1.46
N GLU A 130 2.19 17.52 -1.45
CA GLU A 130 2.28 18.53 -2.51
C GLU A 130 3.63 18.45 -3.21
N ASN A 131 3.67 18.79 -4.50
CA ASN A 131 4.89 18.98 -5.27
C ASN A 131 4.86 20.38 -5.90
N GLY A 132 5.81 21.25 -5.53
CA GLY A 132 5.85 22.62 -6.05
C GLY A 132 4.62 23.47 -5.71
N GLY A 133 3.87 23.10 -4.66
CA GLY A 133 2.61 23.75 -4.26
C GLY A 133 1.35 23.17 -4.91
N GLU A 134 1.48 22.17 -5.77
CA GLU A 134 0.33 21.45 -6.33
C GLU A 134 0.07 20.15 -5.55
N ALA A 135 -1.18 19.92 -5.18
CA ALA A 135 -1.60 18.69 -4.49
C ALA A 135 -1.37 17.47 -5.39
N VAL A 136 -0.53 16.53 -4.92
CA VAL A 136 -0.28 15.25 -5.60
C VAL A 136 -1.30 14.22 -5.13
N GLY A 137 -1.54 14.13 -3.82
CA GLY A 137 -2.49 13.23 -3.21
C GLY A 137 -2.01 12.67 -1.88
N ARG A 138 -2.67 11.60 -1.40
CA ARG A 138 -2.42 10.98 -0.11
C ARG A 138 -1.62 9.68 -0.24
N LEU A 139 -0.71 9.47 0.70
CA LEU A 139 -0.13 8.17 1.01
C LEU A 139 -0.76 7.67 2.32
N LEU A 140 -1.24 6.44 2.35
CA LEU A 140 -1.73 5.77 3.55
C LEU A 140 -0.79 4.62 3.88
N PHE A 141 -0.29 4.60 5.11
CA PHE A 141 0.62 3.58 5.60
C PHE A 141 -0.02 2.75 6.69
N GLU A 142 0.18 1.44 6.61
CA GLU A 142 -0.01 0.51 7.71
C GLU A 142 1.28 0.43 8.52
N LEU A 143 1.17 0.52 9.85
CA LEU A 143 2.29 0.37 10.77
C LEU A 143 2.19 -0.98 11.48
N PHE A 144 3.22 -1.82 11.35
CA PHE A 144 3.30 -3.15 11.96
C PHE A 144 3.63 -3.07 13.45
N SER A 145 2.70 -2.49 14.22
CA SER A 145 2.88 -2.17 15.64
C SER A 145 2.96 -3.38 16.56
N ASP A 146 2.55 -4.55 16.08
CA ASP A 146 2.73 -5.85 16.71
C ASP A 146 4.19 -6.34 16.61
N VAL A 147 4.90 -6.01 15.52
CA VAL A 147 6.30 -6.40 15.27
C VAL A 147 7.29 -5.34 15.76
N CYS A 148 7.03 -4.07 15.47
CA CYS A 148 7.94 -2.95 15.78
C CYS A 148 7.24 -1.84 16.60
N PRO A 149 6.70 -2.14 17.80
CA PRO A 149 5.90 -1.19 18.58
C PRO A 149 6.61 0.14 18.87
N LYS A 150 7.90 0.12 19.20
CA LYS A 150 8.65 1.35 19.53
C LYS A 150 8.87 2.21 18.29
N THR A 151 9.21 1.59 17.17
CA THR A 151 9.43 2.26 15.88
C THR A 151 8.12 2.81 15.32
N CYS A 152 7.05 2.02 15.34
CA CYS A 152 5.72 2.45 14.92
C CYS A 152 5.20 3.61 15.80
N ARG A 153 5.43 3.56 17.11
CA ARG A 153 5.07 4.68 18.01
C ARG A 153 5.83 5.96 17.69
N ASN A 154 7.14 5.87 17.38
CA ASN A 154 7.92 7.02 16.93
C ASN A 154 7.32 7.65 15.68
N PHE A 155 7.10 6.83 14.64
CA PHE A 155 6.57 7.30 13.37
C PHE A 155 5.16 7.89 13.50
N LYS A 156 4.27 7.21 14.23
CA LYS A 156 2.92 7.69 14.53
C LYS A 156 2.94 9.05 15.22
N ALA A 157 3.74 9.21 16.27
CA ALA A 157 3.80 10.47 17.03
C ALA A 157 4.38 11.62 16.20
N LEU A 158 5.33 11.33 15.28
CA LEU A 158 5.82 12.30 14.30
C LEU A 158 4.77 12.63 13.24
N CYS A 159 3.90 11.69 12.84
CA CYS A 159 2.77 12.00 11.97
C CYS A 159 1.74 12.90 12.66
N THR A 160 1.44 12.68 13.94
CA THR A 160 0.41 13.46 14.66
C THR A 160 0.93 14.77 15.26
N GLY A 161 2.24 14.89 15.48
CA GLY A 161 2.83 15.98 16.25
C GLY A 161 2.52 15.90 17.75
N GLU A 162 1.99 14.76 18.26
CA GLU A 162 1.53 14.64 19.65
C GLU A 162 2.64 14.78 20.69
N ALA A 163 3.90 14.58 20.27
CA ALA A 163 5.07 14.72 21.13
C ALA A 163 5.52 16.17 21.35
N GLY A 164 5.02 17.13 20.55
CA GLY A 164 5.36 18.55 20.69
C GLY A 164 6.82 18.85 20.34
N LEU A 165 7.53 19.52 21.25
CA LEU A 165 8.93 19.91 21.06
C LEU A 165 9.88 18.89 21.69
N SER A 166 10.98 18.59 20.98
CA SER A 166 12.08 17.82 21.53
C SER A 166 12.87 18.64 22.55
N LYS A 167 13.86 18.00 23.21
CA LYS A 167 14.77 18.67 24.14
C LYS A 167 15.62 19.77 23.48
N SER A 168 15.81 19.72 22.17
CA SER A 168 16.53 20.74 21.38
C SER A 168 15.61 21.84 20.84
N ASN A 169 14.34 21.87 21.28
CA ASN A 169 13.27 22.73 20.75
C ASN A 169 12.91 22.45 19.28
N LEU A 170 13.22 21.26 18.78
CA LEU A 170 12.78 20.84 17.46
C LEU A 170 11.32 20.38 17.51
N GLU A 171 10.48 20.85 16.58
CA GLU A 171 9.11 20.36 16.45
C GLU A 171 9.11 18.91 15.94
N LEU A 172 8.59 17.99 16.76
CA LEU A 172 8.52 16.55 16.46
C LEU A 172 7.30 16.27 15.58
N SER A 173 7.32 16.76 14.34
CA SER A 173 6.24 16.61 13.37
C SER A 173 6.77 16.46 11.94
N TYR A 174 6.16 15.56 11.16
CA TYR A 174 6.41 15.45 9.73
C TYR A 174 5.74 16.55 8.91
N LYS A 175 4.76 17.27 9.47
CA LYS A 175 4.08 18.35 8.77
C LYS A 175 5.08 19.43 8.37
N GLY A 176 5.15 19.72 7.08
CA GLY A 176 6.07 20.69 6.49
C GLY A 176 7.45 20.14 6.15
N SER A 177 7.79 18.90 6.53
CA SER A 177 9.00 18.22 6.05
C SER A 177 8.86 17.82 4.57
N VAL A 178 9.97 17.42 3.94
CA VAL A 178 10.02 17.09 2.50
C VAL A 178 10.64 15.73 2.26
N PHE A 179 10.35 15.15 1.09
CA PHE A 179 11.17 14.07 0.54
C PHE A 179 12.44 14.66 -0.05
N HIS A 180 13.54 14.62 0.71
CA HIS A 180 14.80 15.26 0.33
C HIS A 180 15.67 14.41 -0.61
N ARG A 181 15.33 13.13 -0.82
CA ARG A 181 16.07 12.21 -1.68
C ARG A 181 15.13 11.23 -2.38
N VAL A 182 15.30 11.09 -3.69
CA VAL A 182 14.54 10.18 -4.57
C VAL A 182 15.55 9.41 -5.43
N VAL A 183 15.56 8.10 -5.27
CA VAL A 183 16.37 7.17 -6.05
C VAL A 183 15.41 6.29 -6.86
N PRO A 184 15.15 6.61 -8.14
CA PRO A 184 14.23 5.82 -8.97
C PRO A 184 14.66 4.35 -9.02
N ASN A 185 13.68 3.42 -8.98
CA ASN A 185 13.96 1.99 -8.80
C ASN A 185 14.83 1.70 -7.55
N GLY A 186 14.66 2.47 -6.49
CA GLY A 186 15.37 2.27 -5.23
C GLY A 186 14.42 2.56 -4.08
N TRP A 187 14.51 3.77 -3.55
CA TRP A 187 13.65 4.26 -2.50
C TRP A 187 13.46 5.77 -2.63
N ILE A 188 12.39 6.28 -2.02
CA ILE A 188 12.27 7.70 -1.68
C ILE A 188 12.51 7.85 -0.19
N GLN A 189 13.13 8.96 0.22
CA GLN A 189 13.47 9.23 1.61
C GLN A 189 13.03 10.65 1.98
N GLY A 190 12.45 10.74 3.18
CA GLY A 190 11.97 11.98 3.77
C GLY A 190 12.13 11.95 5.28
N GLY A 191 11.42 12.84 5.96
CA GLY A 191 11.37 12.85 7.42
C GLY A 191 12.56 13.52 8.10
N ASP A 192 13.40 14.26 7.37
CA ASP A 192 14.28 15.24 8.03
C ASP A 192 13.41 16.42 8.48
N ILE A 193 13.07 16.41 9.77
CA ILE A 193 12.22 17.42 10.41
C ILE A 193 13.02 18.67 10.85
N SER A 194 14.33 18.70 10.63
CA SER A 194 15.13 19.90 10.90
C SER A 194 14.72 21.07 10.00
N PRO A 195 14.99 22.32 10.39
CA PRO A 195 14.69 23.49 9.56
C PRO A 195 15.31 23.43 8.15
N GLU A 196 16.50 22.84 8.01
CA GLU A 196 17.24 22.77 6.74
C GLU A 196 16.68 21.73 5.77
N LYS A 197 16.13 20.61 6.27
CA LYS A 197 15.50 19.54 5.46
C LYS A 197 16.42 19.00 4.36
N LYS A 198 17.66 18.70 4.73
CA LYS A 198 18.74 18.28 3.80
C LYS A 198 19.11 16.80 3.93
N GLY A 199 18.47 16.07 4.83
CA GLY A 199 18.81 14.69 5.17
C GLY A 199 19.93 14.58 6.20
N THR A 200 20.33 15.68 6.84
CA THR A 200 21.42 15.73 7.83
C THR A 200 20.92 15.84 9.27
N GLY A 201 19.61 16.06 9.45
CA GLY A 201 19.01 16.24 10.77
C GLY A 201 17.85 15.29 11.03
N GLY A 202 17.00 15.72 11.96
CA GLY A 202 15.86 14.98 12.46
C GLY A 202 16.14 14.29 13.79
N GLU A 203 15.09 14.15 14.60
CA GLU A 203 15.16 13.53 15.93
C GLU A 203 13.97 12.60 16.12
N SER A 204 14.17 11.52 16.88
CA SER A 204 13.06 10.67 17.30
C SER A 204 12.31 11.28 18.49
N ILE A 205 11.13 10.75 18.79
CA ILE A 205 10.40 11.12 20.00
C ILE A 205 11.11 10.68 21.30
N TYR A 206 12.11 9.80 21.19
CA TYR A 206 12.87 9.28 22.33
C TYR A 206 14.17 10.07 22.59
N GLY A 207 14.52 11.00 21.69
CA GLY A 207 15.79 11.72 21.69
C GLY A 207 16.42 11.75 20.29
N PRO A 208 17.71 12.16 20.16
CA PRO A 208 18.36 12.31 18.87
C PRO A 208 18.29 11.04 18.01
N THR A 209 18.52 9.88 18.62
CA THR A 209 18.39 8.57 17.98
C THR A 209 17.82 7.51 18.92
N PHE A 210 17.38 6.38 18.36
CA PHE A 210 17.00 5.17 19.07
C PHE A 210 17.49 3.91 18.34
N GLU A 211 17.46 2.79 19.05
CA GLU A 211 17.97 1.50 18.62
C GLU A 211 17.18 0.87 17.46
N ASP A 212 17.85 0.03 16.65
CA ASP A 212 17.15 -0.91 15.76
C ASP A 212 16.34 -1.91 16.59
N GLU A 213 15.03 -1.95 16.37
CA GLU A 213 14.11 -2.77 17.16
C GLU A 213 14.16 -4.25 16.77
N ASN A 214 14.02 -4.55 15.47
CA ASN A 214 14.29 -5.87 14.88
C ASN A 214 14.35 -5.77 13.34
N PHE A 215 14.63 -6.90 12.69
CA PHE A 215 14.76 -7.02 11.23
C PHE A 215 13.90 -8.15 10.65
N VAL A 216 12.72 -8.41 11.25
CA VAL A 216 11.84 -9.52 10.83
C VAL A 216 11.19 -9.25 9.48
N ILE A 217 10.85 -7.99 9.21
CA ILE A 217 10.20 -7.59 7.96
C ILE A 217 11.27 -7.42 6.88
N SER A 218 11.10 -8.13 5.76
CA SER A 218 12.00 -8.05 4.60
C SER A 218 11.56 -6.95 3.64
N HIS A 219 12.54 -6.34 2.97
CA HIS A 219 12.37 -5.36 1.89
C HIS A 219 12.07 -6.06 0.56
N ASN A 220 11.16 -7.02 0.54
CA ASN A 220 10.94 -7.91 -0.59
C ASN A 220 9.98 -7.37 -1.65
N LYS A 221 9.40 -6.18 -1.45
CA LYS A 221 8.41 -5.58 -2.34
C LYS A 221 8.49 -4.06 -2.38
N ARG A 222 7.76 -3.48 -3.34
CA ARG A 222 7.52 -2.03 -3.41
C ARG A 222 6.60 -1.60 -2.26
N GLY A 223 6.82 -0.40 -1.74
CA GLY A 223 5.96 0.22 -0.74
C GLY A 223 6.29 -0.17 0.70
N ILE A 224 7.41 -0.83 0.97
CA ILE A 224 7.86 -1.08 2.36
C ILE A 224 8.32 0.25 2.98
N LEU A 225 7.81 0.54 4.17
CA LEU A 225 8.17 1.70 4.98
C LEU A 225 9.24 1.28 6.01
N GLY A 226 10.35 2.00 6.05
CA GLY A 226 11.44 1.71 6.98
C GLY A 226 12.23 2.93 7.44
N MET A 227 13.05 2.75 8.47
CA MET A 227 13.83 3.83 9.11
C MET A 227 15.16 4.04 8.38
N ALA A 228 15.42 5.27 7.96
CA ALA A 228 16.75 5.64 7.49
C ALA A 228 17.67 5.87 8.70
N ASN A 229 18.90 5.37 8.61
CA ASN A 229 19.90 5.49 9.67
C ASN A 229 21.30 5.83 9.09
N GLN A 230 22.23 6.14 9.99
CA GLN A 230 23.65 6.43 9.71
C GLN A 230 24.57 5.31 10.25
N GLY A 231 24.01 4.11 10.45
CA GLY A 231 24.64 3.00 11.14
C GLY A 231 23.68 2.33 12.12
N ALA A 232 24.15 1.24 12.73
CA ALA A 232 23.37 0.50 13.70
C ALA A 232 22.92 1.40 14.86
N HIS A 233 21.67 1.24 15.28
CA HIS A 233 21.05 1.92 16.42
C HIS A 233 21.08 3.45 16.33
N SER A 234 20.96 4.01 15.13
CA SER A 234 20.95 5.46 14.91
C SER A 234 19.66 5.96 14.24
N ASN A 235 18.52 5.33 14.56
CA ASN A 235 17.22 5.70 13.97
C ASN A 235 16.75 7.04 14.54
N GLY A 236 16.34 7.99 13.69
CA GLY A 236 15.83 9.30 14.11
C GLY A 236 14.38 9.50 13.70
N SER A 237 14.12 10.55 12.91
CA SER A 237 12.83 10.77 12.24
C SER A 237 12.85 10.40 10.76
N GLN A 238 14.02 10.27 10.13
CA GLN A 238 14.09 10.01 8.69
C GLN A 238 13.60 8.60 8.36
N PHE A 239 12.84 8.50 7.27
CA PHE A 239 12.25 7.26 6.80
C PHE A 239 12.41 7.13 5.29
N TYR A 240 12.24 5.91 4.79
CA TYR A 240 12.16 5.63 3.35
C TYR A 240 10.94 4.80 3.00
N ILE A 241 10.57 4.87 1.72
CA ILE A 241 9.57 3.99 1.09
C ILE A 241 10.24 3.31 -0.10
N THR A 242 10.24 1.98 -0.12
CA THR A 242 10.85 1.23 -1.22
C THR A 242 10.06 1.43 -2.51
N LEU A 243 10.77 1.58 -3.63
CA LEU A 243 10.19 1.67 -4.97
C LEU A 243 10.25 0.33 -5.72
N GLN A 244 11.02 -0.62 -5.20
CA GLN A 244 11.13 -1.99 -5.70
C GLN A 244 11.63 -2.91 -4.56
N PRO A 245 11.64 -4.24 -4.75
CA PRO A 245 12.36 -5.13 -3.83
C PRO A 245 13.81 -4.68 -3.63
N ALA A 246 14.21 -4.50 -2.36
CA ALA A 246 15.51 -3.99 -1.94
C ALA A 246 16.10 -4.85 -0.81
N THR A 247 16.10 -6.18 -0.97
CA THR A 247 16.53 -7.15 0.05
C THR A 247 17.96 -6.96 0.57
N TRP A 248 18.80 -6.19 -0.11
CA TRP A 248 20.12 -5.78 0.40
C TRP A 248 20.06 -4.86 1.63
N MET A 249 18.90 -4.26 1.89
CA MET A 249 18.57 -3.46 3.09
C MET A 249 18.19 -4.34 4.30
N ASP A 250 17.89 -5.63 4.08
CA ASP A 250 17.53 -6.55 5.16
C ASP A 250 18.66 -6.63 6.19
N GLN A 251 18.28 -6.70 7.47
CA GLN A 251 19.21 -6.74 8.62
C GLN A 251 20.10 -5.50 8.80
N LYS A 252 19.84 -4.42 8.04
CA LYS A 252 20.56 -3.13 8.16
C LYS A 252 19.64 -1.97 8.50
N TYR A 253 18.41 -2.02 8.00
CA TYR A 253 17.40 -0.99 8.21
C TYR A 253 16.13 -1.65 8.75
N VAL A 254 15.52 -1.02 9.74
CA VAL A 254 14.27 -1.50 10.33
C VAL A 254 13.12 -1.17 9.38
N ALA A 255 12.52 -2.18 8.76
CA ALA A 255 11.20 -2.06 8.16
C ALA A 255 10.13 -2.20 9.26
N PHE A 256 9.11 -1.35 9.22
CA PHE A 256 8.09 -1.28 10.29
C PHE A 256 6.68 -1.00 9.76
N GLY A 257 6.49 -1.00 8.44
CA GLY A 257 5.19 -0.77 7.84
C GLY A 257 5.19 -0.97 6.33
N GLN A 258 4.05 -0.66 5.72
CA GLN A 258 3.88 -0.70 4.28
C GLN A 258 2.88 0.36 3.79
N LEU A 259 2.97 0.71 2.51
CA LEU A 259 1.97 1.51 1.82
C LEU A 259 0.70 0.69 1.57
N ALA A 260 -0.41 1.11 2.17
CA ALA A 260 -1.73 0.53 1.95
C ALA A 260 -2.43 1.16 0.74
N GLU A 261 -2.31 2.48 0.58
CA GLU A 261 -2.93 3.25 -0.51
C GLU A 261 -2.03 4.40 -0.95
N GLY A 262 -2.15 4.80 -2.23
CA GLY A 262 -1.45 5.94 -2.78
C GLY A 262 -0.30 5.55 -3.70
N THR A 263 -0.36 4.38 -4.32
CA THR A 263 0.68 3.92 -5.25
C THR A 263 0.87 4.87 -6.44
N ASP A 264 -0.18 5.55 -6.89
CA ASP A 264 -0.09 6.56 -7.94
C ASP A 264 0.53 7.88 -7.45
N VAL A 265 0.44 8.18 -6.15
CA VAL A 265 1.20 9.28 -5.52
C VAL A 265 2.67 8.88 -5.44
N LEU A 266 2.97 7.66 -4.99
CA LEU A 266 4.34 7.14 -4.91
C LEU A 266 5.02 7.09 -6.30
N LYS A 267 4.31 6.68 -7.35
CA LYS A 267 4.82 6.72 -8.73
C LYS A 267 5.11 8.14 -9.21
N ARG A 268 4.24 9.10 -8.88
CA ARG A 268 4.45 10.51 -9.25
C ARG A 268 5.65 11.10 -8.52
N LEU A 269 5.83 10.76 -7.24
CA LEU A 269 7.02 11.12 -6.45
C LEU A 269 8.30 10.51 -7.03
N GLU A 270 8.26 9.25 -7.46
CA GLU A 270 9.41 8.60 -8.10
C GLU A 270 9.80 9.26 -9.43
N ALA A 271 8.82 9.79 -10.16
CA ALA A 271 9.03 10.41 -11.48
C ALA A 271 9.46 11.89 -11.43
N VAL A 272 9.58 12.49 -10.24
CA VAL A 272 9.93 13.91 -10.15
C VAL A 272 11.36 14.16 -10.64
N PRO A 273 11.61 15.25 -11.38
CA PRO A 273 12.98 15.59 -11.80
C PRO A 273 13.87 15.88 -10.59
N THR A 274 15.08 15.29 -10.59
CA THR A 274 16.07 15.47 -9.52
C THR A 274 17.37 16.11 -10.01
N TYR A 275 18.15 16.65 -9.07
CA TYR A 275 19.57 16.97 -9.23
C TYR A 275 20.33 16.27 -8.11
N ASN A 276 21.20 15.30 -8.45
CA ASN A 276 21.87 14.43 -7.49
C ASN A 276 20.90 13.82 -6.47
N GLU A 277 19.84 13.16 -6.97
CA GLU A 277 18.78 12.51 -6.17
C GLU A 277 17.87 13.46 -5.37
N ARG A 278 18.20 14.75 -5.24
CA ARG A 278 17.30 15.72 -4.61
C ARG A 278 16.25 16.23 -5.61
N PRO A 279 14.95 16.21 -5.27
CA PRO A 279 13.92 16.82 -6.11
C PRO A 279 14.20 18.29 -6.44
N LYS A 280 13.96 18.69 -7.69
CA LYS A 280 14.11 20.10 -8.12
C LYS A 280 13.03 21.01 -7.56
N GLN A 281 11.85 20.46 -7.30
CA GLN A 281 10.75 21.10 -6.60
C GLN A 281 10.49 20.33 -5.31
N ASP A 282 10.18 21.06 -4.24
CA ASP A 282 9.92 20.44 -2.95
C ASP A 282 8.67 19.55 -3.02
N CYS A 283 8.87 18.27 -2.73
CA CYS A 283 7.82 17.30 -2.47
C CYS A 283 7.55 17.31 -0.96
N LYS A 284 6.53 18.07 -0.53
CA LYS A 284 6.26 18.41 0.87
C LYS A 284 5.10 17.60 1.45
N ILE A 285 5.24 17.19 2.71
CA ILE A 285 4.13 16.65 3.51
C ILE A 285 3.36 17.84 4.09
N VAL A 286 2.15 18.13 3.59
CA VAL A 286 1.37 19.31 4.02
C VAL A 286 0.38 19.02 5.12
N ALA A 287 -0.06 17.77 5.22
CA ALA A 287 -0.81 17.26 6.35
C ALA A 287 -0.41 15.80 6.59
N CYS A 288 -0.43 15.39 7.85
CA CYS A 288 -0.20 14.01 8.25
C CYS A 288 -0.91 13.76 9.59
N GLY A 289 -1.17 12.51 9.90
CA GLY A 289 -1.87 12.13 11.12
C GLY A 289 -2.27 10.67 11.13
N ILE A 290 -3.05 10.29 12.14
CA ILE A 290 -3.70 8.98 12.20
C ILE A 290 -4.84 8.97 11.20
N PHE A 291 -4.99 7.85 10.50
CA PHE A 291 -6.17 7.57 9.69
C PHE A 291 -7.23 6.94 10.59
N GLU A 292 -8.33 7.66 10.80
CA GLU A 292 -9.49 7.17 11.54
C GLU A 292 -10.52 6.60 10.56
N PHE A 293 -11.04 5.42 10.88
CA PHE A 293 -11.95 4.62 10.07
C PHE A 293 -13.42 5.01 10.20
#